data_AF-Q754Y8-F1
#
_entry.id   AF-Q754Y8-F1
#
_cell.length_a   1.000
_cell.length_b   1.000
_cell.length_c   1.000
_cell.angle_alpha   90.00
_cell.angle_beta   90.00
_cell.angle_gamma   90.00
#
_symmetry.space_group_name_H-M   'P 1'
#
loop_
_entity.id
_entity.type
_entity.pdbx_description
1 polymer ?
#
loop_
_entity_poly.entity_id
_entity_poly.type
_entity_poly.pdbx_seq_one_letter_code
_entity_poly.pdbx_strand_id
1 'polypeptide(L)'
;MKPFTTGHEDLVHDICYDFYGRHVATCSSDQHIKVFRLDKDTNEWTLSDSWKGHDSSVVALDWASPEYGRILASVSYNKTIKVWEEDPDAPEGSGRRWTRLCTLNDATGPLYSVKFAPGHLGLRLGAIGNDGVLRIYDALEPSDLRSWTLTSEVKVLATPPASHLQSDFSLDWCPSRFSAERLVVCALDQAFVYERNKAGKLFQAARLPGHQGLIRSVSWAPSFGRWHQLIATGSKDGRVRIFQLTEKLDATDDASTDDASTDDAGPAPHISVQLLSEHADHKGEVWSVSWNLTGTILSSSGDDGKVRLWKSSFSNEFKCMSVICAQKKK
;
A
#
# COMPACT_ATOMS: atom_id res chain seq x y z
N MET A 1 23.14 -9.91 -10.86
CA MET A 1 21.75 -10.22 -11.29
C MET A 1 21.57 -9.69 -12.70
N LYS A 2 21.08 -10.53 -13.62
CA LYS A 2 20.71 -10.11 -14.98
C LYS A 2 19.20 -9.85 -15.02
N PRO A 3 18.69 -8.97 -15.90
CA PRO A 3 17.26 -8.87 -16.15
C PRO A 3 16.71 -10.22 -16.62
N PHE A 4 15.52 -10.59 -16.19
CA PHE A 4 14.79 -11.77 -16.66
C PHE A 4 13.43 -11.36 -17.25
N THR A 5 12.89 -12.19 -18.12
CA THR A 5 11.57 -11.99 -18.72
C THR A 5 10.49 -12.55 -17.82
N THR A 6 9.46 -11.77 -17.53
CA THR A 6 8.31 -12.20 -16.72
C THR A 6 7.43 -13.23 -17.43
N GLY A 7 7.43 -13.24 -18.77
CA GLY A 7 6.56 -14.11 -19.57
C GLY A 7 5.07 -13.71 -19.49
N HIS A 8 4.79 -12.45 -19.15
CA HIS A 8 3.46 -11.84 -19.32
C HIS A 8 3.27 -11.37 -20.77
N GLU A 9 2.04 -11.47 -21.27
CA GLU A 9 1.70 -11.05 -22.64
C GLU A 9 1.36 -9.56 -22.75
N ASP A 10 0.93 -8.96 -21.63
CA ASP A 10 0.50 -7.57 -21.55
C ASP A 10 1.23 -6.83 -20.40
N LEU A 11 0.94 -5.54 -20.25
CA LEU A 11 1.53 -4.63 -19.26
C LEU A 11 1.44 -5.19 -17.84
N VAL A 12 2.58 -5.23 -17.16
CA VAL A 12 2.69 -5.57 -15.73
C VAL A 12 2.35 -4.32 -14.91
N HIS A 13 1.43 -4.44 -13.96
CA HIS A 13 0.96 -3.31 -13.14
C HIS A 13 1.69 -3.21 -11.82
N ASP A 14 1.86 -4.33 -11.12
CA ASP A 14 2.43 -4.35 -9.78
C ASP A 14 3.37 -5.55 -9.57
N ILE A 15 4.32 -5.35 -8.65
CA ILE A 15 5.34 -6.30 -8.25
C ILE A 15 5.48 -6.20 -6.73
N CYS A 16 5.25 -7.31 -6.02
CA CYS A 16 5.35 -7.35 -4.57
C CYS A 16 6.25 -8.47 -4.10
N TYR A 17 7.17 -8.15 -3.18
CA TYR A 17 8.05 -9.11 -2.52
C TYR A 17 7.32 -9.80 -1.36
N ASP A 18 7.68 -11.06 -1.10
CA ASP A 18 7.34 -11.70 0.17
C ASP A 18 8.13 -11.07 1.33
N PHE A 19 7.70 -11.37 2.56
CA PHE A 19 8.35 -10.87 3.78
C PHE A 19 9.85 -11.19 3.85
N TYR A 20 10.28 -12.32 3.26
CA TYR A 20 11.67 -12.77 3.29
C TYR A 20 12.52 -12.25 2.12
N GLY A 21 11.93 -11.56 1.14
CA GLY A 21 12.60 -11.10 -0.07
C GLY A 21 13.08 -12.22 -1.00
N ARG A 22 12.49 -13.43 -0.91
CA ARG A 22 12.85 -14.62 -1.69
C ARG A 22 11.80 -15.02 -2.71
N HIS A 23 10.59 -14.52 -2.60
CA HIS A 23 9.54 -14.68 -3.60
C HIS A 23 9.07 -13.32 -4.08
N VAL A 24 8.69 -13.26 -5.34
CA VAL A 24 8.12 -12.07 -5.97
C VAL A 24 6.84 -12.48 -6.66
N ALA A 25 5.75 -11.77 -6.39
CA ALA A 25 4.51 -11.89 -7.14
C ALA A 25 4.41 -10.75 -8.15
N THR A 26 3.94 -11.06 -9.36
CA THR A 26 3.69 -10.08 -10.42
C THR A 26 2.27 -10.23 -10.96
N CYS A 27 1.64 -9.12 -11.32
CA CYS A 27 0.33 -9.10 -11.96
C CYS A 27 0.32 -8.26 -13.23
N SER A 28 -0.53 -8.64 -14.18
CA SER A 28 -0.62 -8.02 -15.50
C SER A 28 -2.07 -7.88 -15.99
N SER A 29 -2.23 -7.08 -17.04
CA SER A 29 -3.44 -7.01 -17.85
C SER A 29 -3.82 -8.32 -18.54
N ASP A 30 -2.87 -9.25 -18.70
CA ASP A 30 -3.13 -10.59 -19.25
C ASP A 30 -3.97 -11.48 -18.32
N GLN A 31 -4.43 -10.95 -17.18
CA GLN A 31 -5.29 -11.61 -16.19
C GLN A 31 -4.57 -12.72 -15.39
N HIS A 32 -3.25 -12.84 -15.57
CA HIS A 32 -2.44 -13.82 -14.87
C HIS A 32 -1.72 -13.22 -13.67
N ILE A 33 -1.51 -14.07 -12.68
CA ILE A 33 -0.62 -13.83 -11.56
C ILE A 33 0.52 -14.82 -11.70
N LYS A 34 1.75 -14.33 -11.58
CA LYS A 34 2.95 -15.16 -11.60
C LYS A 34 3.72 -14.97 -10.31
N VAL A 35 4.25 -16.06 -9.79
CA VAL A 35 5.12 -16.05 -8.61
C VAL A 35 6.48 -16.58 -9.02
N PHE A 36 7.51 -15.82 -8.70
CA PHE A 36 8.91 -16.14 -8.94
C PHE A 36 9.60 -16.46 -7.63
N ARG A 37 10.51 -17.43 -7.66
CA ARG A 37 11.32 -17.85 -6.54
C ARG A 37 12.79 -17.52 -6.84
N LEU A 38 13.46 -16.97 -5.84
CA LEU A 38 14.91 -16.78 -5.88
C LEU A 38 15.58 -18.09 -5.49
N ASP A 39 16.27 -18.71 -6.44
CA ASP A 39 17.07 -19.91 -6.18
C ASP A 39 18.34 -19.53 -5.38
N LYS A 40 18.67 -20.32 -4.36
CA LYS A 40 19.77 -20.04 -3.43
C LYS A 40 21.14 -20.30 -4.03
N ASP A 41 21.23 -21.30 -4.90
CA ASP A 41 22.50 -21.77 -5.43
C ASP A 41 22.92 -20.92 -6.63
N THR A 42 21.99 -20.62 -7.53
CA THR A 42 22.25 -19.81 -8.72
C THR A 42 22.09 -18.31 -8.52
N ASN A 43 21.37 -17.87 -7.47
CA ASN A 43 20.93 -16.48 -7.29
C ASN A 43 20.16 -15.92 -8.50
N GLU A 44 19.44 -16.79 -9.22
CA GLU A 44 18.58 -16.45 -10.34
C GLU A 44 17.10 -16.56 -9.96
N TRP A 45 16.29 -15.69 -10.57
CA TRP A 45 14.84 -15.74 -10.41
C TRP A 45 14.26 -16.78 -11.37
N THR A 46 13.56 -17.76 -10.81
CA THR A 46 12.90 -18.84 -11.54
C THR A 46 11.39 -18.72 -11.36
N LEU A 47 10.62 -19.10 -12.38
CA LEU A 47 9.16 -19.10 -12.30
C LEU A 47 8.71 -20.26 -11.41
N SER A 48 8.03 -19.97 -10.31
CA SER A 48 7.46 -20.96 -9.40
C SER A 48 6.06 -21.39 -9.86
N ASP A 49 5.17 -20.45 -10.15
CA ASP A 49 3.88 -20.78 -10.75
C ASP A 49 3.28 -19.62 -11.55
N SER A 50 2.36 -19.95 -12.45
CA SER A 50 1.64 -19.02 -13.31
C SER A 50 0.22 -19.51 -13.52
N TRP A 51 -0.78 -18.75 -13.10
CA TRP A 51 -2.19 -19.12 -13.25
C TRP A 51 -3.05 -17.92 -13.62
N LYS A 52 -4.23 -18.21 -14.21
CA LYS A 52 -5.24 -17.20 -14.49
C LYS A 52 -6.01 -16.88 -13.21
N GLY A 53 -5.84 -15.66 -12.71
CA GLY A 53 -6.41 -15.23 -11.43
C GLY A 53 -7.79 -14.61 -11.56
N HIS A 54 -7.97 -13.71 -12.53
CA HIS A 54 -9.17 -12.88 -12.70
C HIS A 54 -9.71 -12.95 -14.13
N ASP A 55 -10.88 -12.32 -14.34
CA ASP A 55 -11.52 -12.21 -15.66
C ASP A 55 -11.21 -10.86 -16.34
N SER A 56 -10.44 -10.00 -15.68
CA SER A 56 -9.99 -8.70 -16.17
C SER A 56 -8.59 -8.40 -15.64
N SER A 57 -8.04 -7.25 -16.03
CA SER A 57 -6.70 -6.79 -15.66
C SER A 57 -6.51 -6.80 -14.14
N VAL A 58 -5.38 -7.34 -13.68
CA VAL A 58 -5.01 -7.41 -12.25
C VAL A 58 -4.05 -6.26 -11.96
N VAL A 59 -4.44 -5.37 -11.06
CA VAL A 59 -3.83 -4.05 -10.90
C VAL A 59 -2.86 -3.99 -9.73
N ALA A 60 -3.19 -4.63 -8.61
CA ALA A 60 -2.33 -4.64 -7.43
C ALA A 60 -2.30 -6.01 -6.76
N LEU A 61 -1.19 -6.25 -6.05
CA LEU A 61 -0.93 -7.46 -5.29
C LEU A 61 -0.39 -7.11 -3.91
N ASP A 62 -0.64 -8.01 -2.95
CA ASP A 62 0.03 -7.91 -1.67
C ASP A 62 0.15 -9.27 -0.99
N TRP A 63 1.24 -9.45 -0.24
CA TRP A 63 1.50 -10.64 0.55
C TRP A 63 1.05 -10.44 2.00
N ALA A 64 0.44 -11.47 2.58
CA ALA A 64 0.13 -11.44 4.01
C ALA A 64 1.37 -11.69 4.87
N SER A 65 1.24 -11.45 6.18
CA SER A 65 2.24 -11.83 7.17
C SER A 65 2.48 -13.35 7.12
N PRO A 66 3.74 -13.83 7.12
CA PRO A 66 4.05 -15.27 7.08
C PRO A 66 3.50 -16.07 8.25
N GLU A 67 3.10 -15.43 9.35
CA GLU A 67 2.50 -16.10 10.51
C GLU A 67 1.16 -16.75 10.21
N TYR A 68 0.44 -16.27 9.18
CA TYR A 68 -0.83 -16.82 8.71
C TYR A 68 -0.67 -17.82 7.56
N GLY A 69 0.57 -18.12 7.17
CA GLY A 69 0.88 -18.94 5.99
C GLY A 69 1.23 -18.11 4.77
N ARG A 70 1.18 -18.75 3.60
CA ARG A 70 1.56 -18.12 2.32
C ARG A 70 0.32 -17.68 1.57
N ILE A 71 -0.12 -16.48 1.91
CA ILE A 71 -1.34 -15.88 1.39
C ILE A 71 -1.01 -14.69 0.51
N LEU A 72 -1.68 -14.62 -0.64
CA LEU A 72 -1.59 -13.52 -1.59
C LEU A 72 -2.99 -12.93 -1.81
N ALA A 73 -3.10 -11.60 -1.79
CA ALA A 73 -4.30 -10.90 -2.23
C ALA A 73 -4.07 -10.30 -3.61
N SER A 74 -5.08 -10.40 -4.46
CA SER A 74 -5.08 -9.78 -5.78
C SER A 74 -6.35 -9.01 -6.04
N VAL A 75 -6.21 -7.91 -6.74
CA VAL A 75 -7.32 -7.01 -7.05
C VAL A 75 -7.37 -6.71 -8.55
N SER A 76 -8.59 -6.60 -9.07
CA SER A 76 -8.81 -6.45 -10.51
C SER A 76 -9.90 -5.45 -10.84
N TYR A 77 -9.84 -4.93 -12.08
CA TYR A 77 -10.91 -4.12 -12.66
C TYR A 77 -12.24 -4.84 -12.82
N ASN A 78 -12.29 -6.16 -12.64
CA ASN A 78 -13.55 -6.92 -12.55
C ASN A 78 -14.31 -6.70 -11.22
N LYS A 79 -13.87 -5.75 -10.38
CA LYS A 79 -14.51 -5.37 -9.11
C LYS A 79 -14.41 -6.44 -8.02
N THR A 80 -13.52 -7.42 -8.20
CA THR A 80 -13.33 -8.49 -7.22
C THR A 80 -11.95 -8.43 -6.60
N ILE A 81 -11.89 -8.80 -5.33
CA ILE A 81 -10.66 -9.13 -4.63
C ILE A 81 -10.64 -10.64 -4.48
N LYS A 82 -9.51 -11.27 -4.77
CA LYS A 82 -9.33 -12.71 -4.55
C LYS A 82 -8.16 -12.91 -3.59
N VAL A 83 -8.35 -13.85 -2.68
CA VAL A 83 -7.32 -14.30 -1.75
C VAL A 83 -6.91 -15.71 -2.13
N TRP A 84 -5.60 -15.94 -2.19
CA TRP A 84 -4.98 -17.18 -2.65
C TRP A 84 -4.08 -17.73 -1.56
N GLU A 85 -4.04 -19.05 -1.44
CA GLU A 85 -3.11 -19.78 -0.59
C GLU A 85 -2.25 -20.71 -1.42
N GLU A 86 -0.96 -20.76 -1.11
CA GLU A 86 -0.02 -21.67 -1.75
C GLU A 86 -0.11 -23.07 -1.14
N ASP A 87 -0.40 -24.06 -1.98
CA ASP A 87 -0.28 -25.48 -1.66
C ASP A 87 1.17 -25.95 -1.92
N PRO A 88 1.93 -26.33 -0.88
CA PRO A 88 3.31 -26.79 -1.05
C PRO A 88 3.40 -28.12 -1.80
N ASP A 89 2.37 -28.96 -1.75
CA ASP A 89 2.37 -30.32 -2.32
C ASP A 89 2.19 -30.32 -3.85
N ALA A 90 1.64 -29.24 -4.41
CA ALA A 90 1.48 -29.06 -5.83
C ALA A 90 2.82 -28.74 -6.52
N PRO A 91 3.16 -29.38 -7.66
CA PRO A 91 4.41 -29.12 -8.36
C PRO A 91 4.47 -27.69 -8.91
N GLU A 92 5.68 -27.13 -8.92
CA GLU A 92 5.97 -25.83 -9.54
C GLU A 92 5.66 -25.87 -11.05
N GLY A 93 5.12 -24.77 -11.58
CA GLY A 93 4.72 -24.63 -12.99
C GLY A 93 3.43 -25.37 -13.40
N SER A 94 2.69 -25.92 -12.43
CA SER A 94 1.44 -26.67 -12.71
C SER A 94 0.22 -25.78 -12.98
N GLY A 95 0.28 -24.49 -12.65
CA GLY A 95 -0.86 -23.57 -12.68
C GLY A 95 -1.91 -23.85 -11.62
N ARG A 96 -1.64 -24.77 -10.69
CA ARG A 96 -2.55 -25.22 -9.61
C ARG A 96 -1.94 -25.10 -8.22
N ARG A 97 -0.76 -24.52 -8.10
CA ARG A 97 -0.07 -24.38 -6.82
C ARG A 97 -0.77 -23.37 -5.91
N TRP A 98 -1.47 -22.42 -6.50
CA TRP A 98 -2.24 -21.42 -5.77
C TRP A 98 -3.72 -21.74 -5.82
N THR A 99 -4.28 -22.02 -4.66
CA THR A 99 -5.72 -22.29 -4.50
C THR A 99 -6.43 -21.01 -4.11
N ARG A 100 -7.60 -20.77 -4.71
CA ARG A 100 -8.42 -19.61 -4.37
C ARG A 100 -9.23 -19.92 -3.12
N LEU A 101 -9.03 -19.12 -2.06
CA LEU A 101 -9.75 -19.26 -0.80
C LEU A 101 -11.08 -18.52 -0.79
N CYS A 102 -11.07 -17.25 -1.18
CA CYS A 102 -12.26 -16.41 -1.20
C CYS A 102 -12.34 -15.53 -2.44
N THR A 103 -13.52 -14.98 -2.69
CA THR A 103 -13.74 -13.91 -3.67
C THR A 103 -14.66 -12.89 -3.02
N LEU A 104 -14.15 -11.68 -2.83
CA LEU A 104 -14.89 -10.55 -2.26
C LEU A 104 -15.42 -9.71 -3.41
N ASN A 105 -16.73 -9.50 -3.43
CA ASN A 105 -17.48 -8.88 -4.53
C ASN A 105 -18.35 -7.70 -4.08
N ASP A 106 -18.07 -7.12 -2.91
CA ASP A 106 -18.82 -6.00 -2.35
C ASP A 106 -18.58 -4.67 -3.10
N ALA A 107 -17.48 -4.58 -3.87
CA ALA A 107 -17.12 -3.39 -4.61
C ALA A 107 -18.04 -3.17 -5.82
N THR A 108 -18.53 -1.94 -5.97
CA THR A 108 -19.45 -1.58 -7.07
C THR A 108 -18.73 -1.08 -8.32
N GLY A 109 -17.46 -0.67 -8.16
CA GLY A 109 -16.59 -0.17 -9.22
C GLY A 109 -15.25 -0.92 -9.32
N PRO A 110 -14.45 -0.65 -10.36
CA PRO A 110 -13.10 -1.20 -10.49
C PRO A 110 -12.24 -0.85 -9.28
N LEU A 111 -11.45 -1.80 -8.81
CA LEU A 111 -10.57 -1.62 -7.67
C LEU A 111 -9.13 -1.38 -8.17
N TYR A 112 -8.38 -0.56 -7.44
CA TYR A 112 -7.03 -0.11 -7.84
C TYR A 112 -5.94 -0.58 -6.88
N SER A 113 -6.24 -0.62 -5.59
CA SER A 113 -5.22 -0.92 -4.58
C SER A 113 -5.78 -1.84 -3.51
N VAL A 114 -4.91 -2.73 -3.04
CA VAL A 114 -5.16 -3.70 -1.99
C VAL A 114 -3.87 -3.81 -1.15
N LYS A 115 -3.97 -3.72 0.18
CA LYS A 115 -2.85 -3.99 1.09
C LYS A 115 -3.31 -4.71 2.35
N PHE A 116 -2.54 -5.70 2.77
CA PHE A 116 -2.69 -6.33 4.07
C PHE A 116 -2.28 -5.37 5.18
N ALA A 117 -3.00 -5.46 6.30
CA ALA A 117 -2.59 -4.79 7.51
C ALA A 117 -1.35 -5.47 8.11
N PRO A 118 -0.59 -4.75 8.94
CA PRO A 118 0.51 -5.34 9.69
C PRO A 118 0.07 -6.55 10.51
N GLY A 119 0.91 -7.60 10.55
CA GLY A 119 0.56 -8.90 11.15
C GLY A 119 0.04 -8.86 12.60
N HIS A 120 0.45 -7.87 13.39
CA HIS A 120 0.00 -7.69 14.77
C HIS A 120 -1.49 -7.30 14.91
N LEU A 121 -2.15 -6.88 13.83
CA LEU A 121 -3.57 -6.53 13.81
C LEU A 121 -4.48 -7.71 13.40
N GLY A 122 -3.91 -8.88 13.16
CA GLY A 122 -4.64 -10.00 12.57
C GLY A 122 -4.52 -10.03 11.05
N LEU A 123 -5.20 -11.01 10.44
CA LEU A 123 -5.34 -11.11 9.00
C LEU A 123 -6.43 -10.14 8.52
N ARG A 124 -6.01 -8.89 8.26
CA ARG A 124 -6.85 -7.79 7.81
C ARG A 124 -6.39 -7.28 6.45
N LEU A 125 -7.33 -6.84 5.63
CA LEU A 125 -7.10 -6.36 4.27
C LEU A 125 -7.82 -5.03 4.06
N GLY A 126 -7.12 -4.04 3.51
CA GLY A 126 -7.70 -2.79 3.03
C GLY A 126 -7.78 -2.79 1.51
N ALA A 127 -8.89 -2.30 0.95
CA ALA A 127 -9.06 -2.13 -0.48
C ALA A 127 -9.79 -0.83 -0.82
N ILE A 128 -9.42 -0.23 -1.96
CA ILE A 128 -10.07 0.97 -2.50
C ILE A 128 -10.22 0.89 -4.01
N GLY A 129 -11.30 1.49 -4.52
CA GLY A 129 -11.58 1.56 -5.95
C GLY A 129 -12.27 2.84 -6.38
N ASN A 130 -12.79 2.79 -7.61
CA ASN A 130 -13.48 3.89 -8.28
C ASN A 130 -14.77 4.33 -7.59
N ASP A 131 -15.37 3.49 -6.74
CA ASP A 131 -16.53 3.87 -5.95
C ASP A 131 -16.18 4.85 -4.82
N GLY A 132 -14.89 5.09 -4.57
CA GLY A 132 -14.42 6.02 -3.55
C GLY A 132 -14.70 5.53 -2.13
N VAL A 133 -14.93 4.23 -1.95
CA VAL A 133 -15.19 3.62 -0.64
C VAL A 133 -13.99 2.76 -0.25
N LEU A 134 -13.37 3.11 0.88
CA LEU A 134 -12.39 2.25 1.53
C LEU A 134 -13.14 1.11 2.24
N ARG A 135 -12.75 -0.12 1.93
CA ARG A 135 -13.28 -1.33 2.58
C ARG A 135 -12.19 -2.05 3.34
N ILE A 136 -12.49 -2.41 4.58
CA ILE A 136 -11.62 -3.21 5.43
C ILE A 136 -12.27 -4.56 5.68
N TYR A 137 -11.56 -5.63 5.35
CA TYR A 137 -12.00 -7.01 5.58
C TYR A 137 -11.13 -7.68 6.63
N ASP A 138 -11.75 -8.41 7.54
CA ASP A 138 -11.08 -9.21 8.57
C ASP A 138 -11.44 -10.69 8.42
N ALA A 139 -10.42 -11.54 8.52
CA ALA A 139 -10.61 -12.96 8.81
C ALA A 139 -10.62 -13.14 10.33
N LEU A 140 -11.81 -13.28 10.90
CA LEU A 140 -12.02 -13.36 12.36
C LEU A 140 -11.44 -14.65 12.94
N GLU A 141 -11.48 -15.74 12.16
CA GLU A 141 -10.92 -17.03 12.53
C GLU A 141 -9.68 -17.32 11.67
N PRO A 142 -8.46 -17.24 12.23
CA PRO A 142 -7.23 -17.54 11.49
C PRO A 142 -7.17 -18.99 10.97
N SER A 143 -7.96 -19.90 11.52
CA SER A 143 -8.08 -21.28 11.05
C SER A 143 -8.91 -21.42 9.78
N ASP A 144 -9.88 -20.53 9.55
CA ASP A 144 -10.70 -20.54 8.33
C ASP A 144 -10.39 -19.31 7.48
N LEU A 145 -9.36 -19.45 6.64
CA LEU A 145 -8.91 -18.43 5.70
C LEU A 145 -9.92 -18.15 4.57
N ARG A 146 -11.05 -18.86 4.52
CA ARG A 146 -12.15 -18.59 3.57
C ARG A 146 -13.17 -17.61 4.13
N SER A 147 -13.27 -17.49 5.45
CA SER A 147 -14.24 -16.66 6.15
C SER A 147 -13.77 -15.20 6.28
N TRP A 148 -14.02 -14.42 5.22
CA TRP A 148 -13.70 -12.99 5.22
C TRP A 148 -14.95 -12.16 5.48
N THR A 149 -14.89 -11.32 6.51
CA THR A 149 -15.99 -10.44 6.92
C THR A 149 -15.65 -8.98 6.64
N LEU A 150 -16.62 -8.20 6.17
CA LEU A 150 -16.47 -6.77 5.95
C LEU A 150 -16.63 -6.03 7.29
N THR A 151 -15.53 -5.52 7.84
CA THR A 151 -15.50 -4.86 9.17
C THR A 151 -15.82 -3.38 9.09
N SER A 152 -15.38 -2.68 8.04
CA SER A 152 -15.56 -1.23 7.94
C SER A 152 -15.66 -0.77 6.49
N GLU A 153 -16.61 0.14 6.26
CA GLU A 153 -16.73 0.90 5.03
C GLU A 153 -16.65 2.39 5.34
N VAL A 154 -15.77 3.09 4.63
CA VAL A 154 -15.59 4.53 4.78
C VAL A 154 -15.65 5.19 3.42
N LYS A 155 -16.59 6.13 3.24
CA LYS A 155 -16.69 6.95 2.03
C LYS A 155 -15.57 7.98 2.05
N VAL A 156 -14.57 7.79 1.21
CA VAL A 156 -13.40 8.68 1.07
C VAL A 156 -13.76 9.86 0.16
N LEU A 157 -14.48 9.60 -0.93
CA LEU A 157 -15.01 10.61 -1.82
C LEU A 157 -16.52 10.74 -1.61
N ALA A 158 -17.03 11.98 -1.56
CA ALA A 158 -18.46 12.25 -1.46
C ALA A 158 -19.24 11.82 -2.72
N THR A 159 -18.61 11.98 -3.88
CA THR A 159 -19.14 11.58 -5.19
C THR A 159 -18.07 10.80 -5.95
N PRO A 160 -18.39 9.62 -6.50
CA PRO A 160 -17.43 8.84 -7.26
C PRO A 160 -17.04 9.60 -8.55
N PRO A 161 -15.77 9.53 -8.99
CA PRO A 161 -15.34 10.15 -10.23
C PRO A 161 -16.06 9.54 -11.44
N ALA A 162 -16.26 10.37 -12.47
CA ALA A 162 -16.85 9.92 -13.73
C ALA A 162 -15.92 8.90 -14.41
N SER A 163 -16.50 7.82 -14.94
CA SER A 163 -15.78 6.68 -15.53
C SER A 163 -14.89 7.02 -16.73
N HIS A 164 -15.04 8.21 -17.33
CA HIS A 164 -14.25 8.67 -18.47
C HIS A 164 -12.99 9.47 -18.08
N LEU A 165 -12.86 9.84 -16.80
CA LEU A 165 -11.70 10.58 -16.30
C LEU A 165 -10.63 9.62 -15.78
N GLN A 166 -9.37 10.04 -15.86
CA GLN A 166 -8.27 9.31 -15.24
C GLN A 166 -8.41 9.40 -13.72
N SER A 167 -8.72 8.27 -13.09
CA SER A 167 -8.78 8.11 -11.64
C SER A 167 -7.63 7.25 -11.15
N ASP A 168 -7.11 7.60 -9.97
CA ASP A 168 -6.06 6.84 -9.31
C ASP A 168 -6.35 6.76 -7.81
N PHE A 169 -6.11 5.59 -7.24
CA PHE A 169 -6.33 5.33 -5.83
C PHE A 169 -5.24 4.41 -5.31
N SER A 170 -4.64 4.79 -4.19
CA SER A 170 -3.60 4.00 -3.53
C SER A 170 -3.81 4.01 -2.03
N LEU A 171 -3.41 2.93 -1.38
CA LEU A 171 -3.52 2.78 0.07
C LEU A 171 -2.24 2.17 0.63
N ASP A 172 -1.91 2.54 1.86
CA ASP A 172 -0.86 1.87 2.61
C ASP A 172 -1.14 1.93 4.11
N TRP A 173 -0.74 0.90 4.85
CA TRP A 173 -0.96 0.82 6.30
C TRP A 173 0.23 1.38 7.06
N CYS A 174 0.00 1.89 8.26
CA CYS A 174 1.09 2.23 9.17
C CYS A 174 1.77 0.92 9.64
N PRO A 175 3.05 0.67 9.30
CA PRO A 175 3.70 -0.58 9.68
C PRO A 175 4.07 -0.66 11.16
N SER A 176 3.92 0.44 11.90
CA SER A 176 4.34 0.54 13.30
C SER A 176 3.48 -0.35 14.20
N ARG A 177 4.15 -1.19 15.00
CA ARG A 177 3.50 -2.03 16.01
C ARG A 177 3.09 -1.29 17.28
N PHE A 178 3.74 -0.17 17.56
CA PHE A 178 3.58 0.59 18.81
C PHE A 178 2.76 1.88 18.64
N SER A 179 2.28 2.13 17.42
CA SER A 179 1.38 3.25 17.10
C SER A 179 -0.07 2.77 17.14
N ALA A 180 -1.01 3.71 17.28
CA ALA A 180 -2.40 3.44 16.96
C ALA A 180 -2.55 2.92 15.52
N GLU A 181 -3.58 2.09 15.29
CA GLU A 181 -3.92 1.57 13.97
C GLU A 181 -4.27 2.73 13.04
N ARG A 182 -3.44 2.92 12.02
CA ARG A 182 -3.59 3.96 11.01
C ARG A 182 -3.32 3.43 9.62
N LEU A 183 -3.92 4.09 8.65
CA LEU A 183 -3.68 3.85 7.24
C LEU A 183 -3.81 5.16 6.47
N VAL A 184 -3.08 5.27 5.37
CA VAL A 184 -3.16 6.38 4.44
C VAL A 184 -3.91 5.93 3.21
N VAL A 185 -4.81 6.79 2.74
CA VAL A 185 -5.59 6.59 1.54
C VAL A 185 -5.42 7.80 0.63
N CYS A 186 -5.02 7.53 -0.59
CA CYS A 186 -4.98 8.52 -1.66
C CYS A 186 -6.14 8.26 -2.61
N ALA A 187 -6.92 9.29 -2.87
CA ALA A 187 -8.01 9.30 -3.82
C ALA A 187 -7.86 10.53 -4.71
N LEU A 188 -7.53 10.32 -5.99
CA LEU A 188 -7.26 11.38 -6.96
C LEU A 188 -6.10 12.28 -6.49
N ASP A 189 -6.38 13.56 -6.21
CA ASP A 189 -5.43 14.57 -5.72
C ASP A 189 -5.45 14.73 -4.18
N GLN A 190 -6.30 13.96 -3.49
CA GLN A 190 -6.48 14.05 -2.04
C GLN A 190 -5.83 12.86 -1.36
N ALA A 191 -5.06 13.13 -0.29
CA ALA A 191 -4.50 12.11 0.58
C ALA A 191 -5.01 12.32 2.01
N PHE A 192 -5.64 11.28 2.56
CA PHE A 192 -6.25 11.26 3.88
C PHE A 192 -5.57 10.20 4.74
N VAL A 193 -5.43 10.52 6.03
CA VAL A 193 -4.93 9.59 7.03
C VAL A 193 -6.09 9.23 7.93
N TYR A 194 -6.41 7.94 7.97
CA TYR A 194 -7.45 7.40 8.84
C TYR A 194 -6.80 6.79 10.08
N GLU A 195 -7.43 7.02 11.22
CA GLU A 195 -7.08 6.41 12.49
C GLU A 195 -8.29 5.64 13.02
N ARG A 196 -8.02 4.51 13.66
CA ARG A 196 -9.06 3.73 14.32
C ARG A 196 -9.25 4.20 15.75
N ASN A 197 -10.48 4.59 16.09
CA ASN A 197 -10.83 4.97 17.45
C ASN A 197 -10.93 3.73 18.36
N LYS A 198 -10.97 3.93 19.68
CA LYS A 198 -11.19 2.88 20.69
C LYS A 198 -12.50 2.09 20.47
N ALA A 199 -13.51 2.74 19.88
CA ALA A 199 -14.77 2.10 19.49
C ALA A 199 -14.67 1.21 18.24
N GLY A 200 -13.48 1.08 17.63
CA GLY A 200 -13.24 0.25 16.45
C GLY A 200 -13.65 0.87 15.13
N LYS A 201 -14.15 2.12 15.12
CA LYS A 201 -14.52 2.86 13.90
C LYS A 201 -13.35 3.68 13.37
N LEU A 202 -13.17 3.69 12.05
CA LEU A 202 -12.22 4.56 11.37
C LEU A 202 -12.77 5.98 11.25
N PHE A 203 -11.94 6.97 11.60
CA PHE A 203 -12.22 8.39 11.39
C PHE A 203 -11.05 9.06 10.67
N GLN A 204 -11.33 10.15 9.97
CA GLN A 204 -10.30 10.93 9.29
C GLN A 204 -9.52 11.74 10.33
N ALA A 205 -8.26 11.40 10.55
CA ALA A 205 -7.40 12.05 11.54
C ALA A 205 -6.62 13.22 10.95
N ALA A 206 -6.16 13.10 9.70
CA ALA A 206 -5.42 14.17 9.03
C ALA A 206 -5.57 14.14 7.49
N ARG A 207 -5.14 15.22 6.84
CA ARG A 207 -5.01 15.33 5.39
C ARG A 207 -3.57 15.71 5.05
N LEU A 208 -3.02 15.16 3.96
CA LEU A 208 -1.70 15.53 3.43
C LEU A 208 -1.90 16.59 2.32
N PRO A 209 -1.65 17.89 2.60
CA PRO A 209 -1.87 18.95 1.63
C PRO A 209 -0.72 19.06 0.61
N GLY A 210 -0.93 19.85 -0.44
CA GLY A 210 0.13 20.28 -1.36
C GLY A 210 0.17 19.57 -2.72
N HIS A 211 -0.65 18.54 -2.92
CA HIS A 211 -0.76 17.82 -4.19
C HIS A 211 -1.50 18.70 -5.23
N GLN A 212 -0.92 18.83 -6.43
CA GLN A 212 -1.50 19.60 -7.55
C GLN A 212 -1.90 18.70 -8.74
N GLY A 213 -1.91 17.39 -8.52
CA GLY A 213 -2.24 16.39 -9.53
C GLY A 213 -2.58 15.05 -8.87
N LEU A 214 -2.87 14.05 -9.70
CA LEU A 214 -3.19 12.70 -9.24
C LEU A 214 -2.03 12.09 -8.46
N ILE A 215 -2.32 11.48 -7.33
CA ILE A 215 -1.36 10.74 -6.52
C ILE A 215 -1.28 9.32 -7.07
N ARG A 216 -0.12 8.94 -7.61
CA ARG A 216 0.12 7.64 -8.24
C ARG A 216 0.44 6.56 -7.23
N SER A 217 1.21 6.93 -6.20
CA SER A 217 1.71 5.97 -5.23
C SER A 217 1.89 6.63 -3.88
N VAL A 218 1.60 5.88 -2.84
CA VAL A 218 1.83 6.25 -1.45
C VAL A 218 2.53 5.11 -0.75
N SER A 219 3.46 5.44 0.14
CA SER A 219 4.05 4.44 1.03
C SER A 219 4.33 5.04 2.41
N TRP A 220 3.95 4.31 3.45
CA TRP A 220 4.16 4.62 4.84
C TRP A 220 5.46 3.97 5.32
N ALA A 221 6.37 4.77 5.88
CA ALA A 221 7.66 4.28 6.33
C ALA A 221 7.56 3.50 7.65
N PRO A 222 8.21 2.35 7.78
CA PRO A 222 8.42 1.72 9.09
C PRO A 222 9.17 2.66 10.05
N SER A 223 8.65 2.92 11.24
CA SER A 223 9.18 3.93 12.18
C SER A 223 10.18 3.38 13.21
N PHE A 224 10.98 2.37 12.85
CA PHE A 224 11.97 1.78 13.77
C PHE A 224 12.90 2.86 14.36
N GLY A 225 12.80 3.06 15.68
CA GLY A 225 13.60 4.05 16.42
C GLY A 225 13.17 5.51 16.24
N ARG A 226 12.05 5.78 15.56
CA ARG A 226 11.48 7.13 15.39
C ARG A 226 10.17 7.25 16.15
N TRP A 227 10.01 8.36 16.85
CA TRP A 227 8.77 8.70 17.56
C TRP A 227 7.72 9.32 16.62
N HIS A 228 8.15 9.84 15.47
CA HIS A 228 7.29 10.36 14.42
C HIS A 228 7.14 9.35 13.26
N GLN A 229 6.05 9.44 12.53
CA GLN A 229 5.79 8.64 11.34
C GLN A 229 6.20 9.41 10.08
N LEU A 230 6.61 8.71 9.03
CA LEU A 230 6.88 9.31 7.72
C LEU A 230 5.98 8.67 6.66
N ILE A 231 5.44 9.49 5.77
CA ILE A 231 4.68 9.05 4.61
C ILE A 231 5.29 9.72 3.39
N ALA A 232 5.51 8.95 2.33
CA ALA A 232 5.96 9.50 1.06
C ALA A 232 4.87 9.33 0.00
N THR A 233 4.72 10.35 -0.86
CA THR A 233 3.78 10.34 -1.98
C THR A 233 4.49 10.66 -3.29
N GLY A 234 4.08 9.97 -4.34
CA GLY A 234 4.46 10.24 -5.73
C GLY A 234 3.25 10.80 -6.48
N SER A 235 3.41 11.98 -7.08
CA SER A 235 2.32 12.69 -7.74
C SER A 235 2.60 12.89 -9.23
N LYS A 236 1.51 13.02 -10.00
CA LYS A 236 1.47 13.40 -11.41
C LYS A 236 2.05 14.80 -11.67
N ASP A 237 2.08 15.67 -10.65
CA ASP A 237 2.78 16.96 -10.74
C ASP A 237 4.32 16.83 -10.82
N GLY A 238 4.83 15.60 -10.74
CA GLY A 238 6.23 15.24 -10.86
C GLY A 238 7.05 15.53 -9.62
N ARG A 239 6.40 15.70 -8.47
CA ARG A 239 7.06 15.90 -7.18
C ARG A 239 6.91 14.67 -6.29
N VAL A 240 8.02 14.30 -5.67
CA VAL A 240 8.06 13.40 -4.51
C VAL A 240 7.89 14.26 -3.27
N ARG A 241 6.92 13.94 -2.41
CA ARG A 241 6.70 14.64 -1.14
C ARG A 241 6.89 13.68 0.01
N ILE A 242 7.52 14.16 1.08
CA ILE A 242 7.72 13.39 2.32
C ILE A 242 7.09 14.19 3.45
N PHE A 243 6.13 13.57 4.13
CA PHE A 243 5.38 14.14 5.23
C PHE A 243 5.84 13.50 6.54
N GLN A 244 6.06 14.32 7.56
CA GLN A 244 6.21 13.89 8.94
C GLN A 244 4.88 14.03 9.67
N LEU A 245 4.46 12.94 10.29
CA LEU A 245 3.29 12.90 11.16
C LEU A 245 3.76 12.74 12.60
N THR A 246 3.31 13.67 13.44
CA THR A 246 3.63 13.71 14.86
C THR A 246 2.33 13.69 15.64
N GLU A 247 2.22 12.79 16.60
CA GLU A 247 1.16 12.80 17.59
C GLU A 247 1.46 13.90 18.62
N LYS A 248 0.57 14.88 18.75
CA LYS A 248 0.61 15.76 19.91
C LYS A 248 -0.17 15.09 21.03
N LEU A 249 0.53 14.79 22.13
CA LEU A 249 -0.12 14.56 23.41
C LEU A 249 -0.51 15.94 23.92
N ASP A 250 -1.81 16.22 24.01
CA ASP A 250 -2.28 17.43 24.68
C ASP A 250 -1.85 17.32 26.16
N ALA A 251 -0.81 18.07 26.51
CA ALA A 251 -0.44 18.30 27.90
C ALA A 251 -1.43 19.33 28.46
N THR A 252 -2.56 18.84 28.98
CA THR A 252 -3.45 19.64 29.84
C THR A 252 -3.65 18.91 31.17
N ASP A 253 -2.58 18.85 31.95
CA ASP A 253 -2.68 18.93 33.42
C ASP A 253 -2.33 20.38 33.78
N ASP A 254 -3.30 21.29 33.61
CA ASP A 254 -3.48 22.53 34.39
C ASP A 254 -4.49 23.46 33.68
N ALA A 255 -5.76 23.36 34.08
CA ALA A 255 -6.65 24.50 34.37
C ALA A 255 -8.08 23.97 34.55
N SER A 256 -8.54 23.99 35.80
CA SER A 256 -9.95 23.98 36.16
C SER A 256 -10.69 25.14 35.49
N THR A 257 -11.57 24.86 34.55
CA THR A 257 -12.75 25.70 34.29
C THR A 257 -13.93 24.80 34.01
N ASP A 258 -14.86 24.81 34.96
CA ASP A 258 -16.21 24.30 34.84
C ASP A 258 -16.89 24.91 33.61
N ASP A 259 -17.25 24.09 32.64
CA ASP A 259 -18.55 24.27 31.98
C ASP A 259 -19.04 22.96 31.36
N ALA A 260 -20.29 22.63 31.68
CA ALA A 260 -20.94 21.38 31.31
C ALA A 260 -21.89 21.64 30.13
N SER A 261 -21.52 21.21 28.92
CA SER A 261 -22.49 20.78 27.90
C SER A 261 -21.86 20.17 26.64
N THR A 262 -22.49 19.08 26.19
CA THR A 262 -22.61 18.54 24.82
C THR A 262 -21.47 17.71 24.21
N ASP A 263 -21.88 16.49 23.86
CA ASP A 263 -21.34 15.51 22.90
C ASP A 263 -20.04 14.78 23.24
N ASP A 264 -20.24 13.49 23.58
CA ASP A 264 -19.27 12.42 23.83
C ASP A 264 -18.40 12.12 22.59
N ALA A 265 -17.44 13.01 22.32
CA ALA A 265 -16.27 12.74 21.51
C ALA A 265 -15.07 13.33 22.26
N GLY A 266 -14.44 12.51 23.12
CA GLY A 266 -13.20 12.89 23.79
C GLY A 266 -12.16 13.41 22.77
N PRO A 267 -11.28 14.35 23.17
CA PRO A 267 -10.39 15.03 22.25
C PRO A 267 -9.51 14.00 21.53
N ALA A 268 -9.72 13.86 20.22
CA ALA A 268 -8.90 12.99 19.40
C ALA A 268 -7.46 13.55 19.40
N PRO A 269 -6.42 12.71 19.52
CA PRO A 269 -5.05 13.18 19.43
C PRO A 269 -4.86 13.96 18.14
N HIS A 270 -4.55 15.25 18.23
CA HIS A 270 -4.33 16.08 17.06
C HIS A 270 -3.01 15.68 16.39
N ILE A 271 -3.11 14.91 15.31
CA ILE A 271 -1.96 14.60 14.46
C ILE A 271 -1.54 15.88 13.74
N SER A 272 -0.32 16.35 14.02
CA SER A 272 0.29 17.41 13.23
C SER A 272 1.01 16.82 12.01
N VAL A 273 0.66 17.32 10.83
CA VAL A 273 1.28 16.97 9.55
C VAL A 273 2.21 18.10 9.13
N GLN A 274 3.48 17.77 8.90
CA GLN A 274 4.49 18.69 8.38
C GLN A 274 5.08 18.14 7.08
N LEU A 275 5.19 19.00 6.05
CA LEU A 275 5.96 18.65 4.85
C LEU A 275 7.46 18.80 5.16
N LEU A 276 8.21 17.70 5.10
CA LEU A 276 9.66 17.69 5.33
C LEU A 276 10.44 18.07 4.09
N SER A 277 10.11 17.44 2.96
CA SER A 277 10.81 17.68 1.72
C SER A 277 9.91 17.49 0.51
N GLU A 278 10.23 18.25 -0.53
CA GLU A 278 9.60 18.18 -1.83
C GLU A 278 10.70 18.18 -2.89
N HIS A 279 10.65 17.21 -3.80
CA HIS A 279 11.67 17.04 -4.83
C HIS A 279 11.02 16.88 -6.21
N ALA A 280 11.36 17.79 -7.13
CA ALA A 280 10.89 17.78 -8.52
C ALA A 280 11.91 17.18 -9.50
N ASP A 281 12.80 16.31 -9.01
CA ASP A 281 13.97 15.87 -9.76
C ASP A 281 13.64 14.97 -10.96
N HIS A 282 12.47 14.31 -10.97
CA HIS A 282 12.01 13.46 -12.06
C HIS A 282 11.49 14.25 -13.28
N LYS A 283 11.16 15.54 -13.12
CA LYS A 283 10.68 16.42 -14.21
C LYS A 283 9.51 15.84 -15.03
N GLY A 284 8.71 14.98 -14.43
CA GLY A 284 7.61 14.21 -15.01
C GLY A 284 6.94 13.38 -13.92
N GLU A 285 5.90 12.62 -14.25
CA GLU A 285 5.09 11.91 -13.26
C GLU A 285 5.94 10.94 -12.42
N VAL A 286 5.70 10.92 -11.10
CA VAL A 286 6.30 9.94 -10.20
C VAL A 286 5.32 8.79 -10.03
N TRP A 287 5.64 7.63 -10.59
CA TRP A 287 4.75 6.46 -10.65
C TRP A 287 4.81 5.57 -9.41
N SER A 288 6.00 5.40 -8.83
CA SER A 288 6.18 4.50 -7.68
C SER A 288 7.04 5.16 -6.63
N VAL A 289 6.63 4.96 -5.37
CA VAL A 289 7.35 5.38 -4.18
C VAL A 289 7.32 4.22 -3.19
N SER A 290 8.48 3.81 -2.69
CA SER A 290 8.57 2.68 -1.78
C SER A 290 9.67 2.87 -0.73
N TRP A 291 9.33 2.62 0.53
CA TRP A 291 10.28 2.58 1.63
C TRP A 291 10.95 1.22 1.76
N ASN A 292 12.18 1.21 2.26
CA ASN A 292 12.82 -0.02 2.70
C ASN A 292 12.24 -0.51 4.03
N LEU A 293 12.55 -1.76 4.40
CA LEU A 293 12.06 -2.41 5.62
C LEU A 293 12.34 -1.64 6.92
N THR A 294 13.45 -0.89 6.97
CA THR A 294 13.82 -0.08 8.14
C THR A 294 13.27 1.35 8.10
N GLY A 295 12.66 1.77 6.99
CA GLY A 295 12.19 3.15 6.76
C GLY A 295 13.30 4.21 6.66
N THR A 296 14.55 3.81 6.40
CA THR A 296 15.72 4.69 6.30
C THR A 296 16.01 5.16 4.87
N ILE A 297 15.63 4.39 3.87
CA ILE A 297 15.84 4.69 2.45
C ILE A 297 14.48 4.72 1.77
N LEU A 298 14.23 5.78 1.03
CA LEU A 298 13.08 5.91 0.13
C LEU A 298 13.55 5.66 -1.30
N SER A 299 12.74 4.99 -2.09
CA SER A 299 12.92 4.87 -3.53
C SER A 299 11.80 5.58 -4.28
N SER A 300 12.12 6.21 -5.40
CA SER A 300 11.13 6.80 -6.30
C SER A 300 11.48 6.51 -7.75
N SER A 301 10.46 6.29 -8.59
CA SER A 301 10.60 6.14 -10.04
C SER A 301 9.60 7.01 -10.78
N GLY A 302 9.99 7.52 -11.94
CA GLY A 302 9.13 8.38 -12.75
C GLY A 302 9.41 8.30 -14.26
N ASP A 303 8.77 9.21 -15.00
CA ASP A 303 8.85 9.27 -16.48
C ASP A 303 10.27 9.46 -17.03
N ASP A 304 11.20 9.97 -16.24
CA ASP A 304 12.61 10.12 -16.64
C ASP A 304 13.34 8.78 -16.84
N GLY A 305 12.69 7.64 -16.56
CA GLY A 305 13.24 6.30 -16.70
C GLY A 305 14.33 6.01 -15.68
N LYS A 306 14.35 6.75 -14.57
CA LYS A 306 15.34 6.63 -13.50
C LYS A 306 14.68 6.25 -12.18
N VAL A 307 15.41 5.49 -11.38
CA VAL A 307 15.07 5.21 -9.99
C VAL A 307 16.02 6.01 -9.11
N ARG A 308 15.48 6.75 -8.15
CA ARG A 308 16.25 7.57 -7.21
C ARG A 308 16.13 6.98 -5.82
N LEU A 309 17.25 6.91 -5.11
CA LEU A 309 17.28 6.53 -3.70
C LEU A 309 17.54 7.76 -2.85
N TRP A 310 16.69 7.97 -1.85
CA TRP A 310 16.74 9.13 -0.96
C TRP A 310 17.05 8.67 0.46
N LYS A 311 17.83 9.48 1.18
CA LYS A 311 18.13 9.26 2.59
C LYS A 311 17.99 10.56 3.35
N SER A 312 17.50 10.47 4.58
CA SER A 312 17.45 11.61 5.49
C SER A 312 18.85 12.04 5.89
N SER A 313 19.09 13.35 5.84
CA SER A 313 20.23 14.00 6.46
C SER A 313 20.03 14.12 7.98
N PHE A 314 21.05 14.63 8.67
CA PHE A 314 20.95 14.97 10.10
C PHE A 314 19.91 16.06 10.38
N SER A 315 19.61 16.92 9.40
CA SER A 315 18.61 17.98 9.52
C SER A 315 17.18 17.53 9.18
N ASN A 316 16.92 16.22 9.10
CA ASN A 316 15.65 15.62 8.65
C ASN A 316 15.22 16.00 7.22
N GLU A 317 16.14 16.51 6.40
CA GLU A 317 15.91 16.77 4.99
C GLU A 317 16.32 15.55 4.16
N PHE A 318 15.52 15.15 3.18
CA PHE A 318 15.90 14.05 2.31
C PHE A 318 16.79 14.51 1.16
N LYS A 319 17.88 13.77 0.94
CA LYS A 319 18.79 14.00 -0.18
C LYS A 319 18.88 12.75 -1.04
N CYS A 320 18.93 12.97 -2.36
CA CYS A 320 19.17 11.92 -3.32
C CYS A 320 20.60 11.38 -3.15
N MET A 321 20.74 10.12 -2.80
CA MET A 321 22.04 9.45 -2.63
C MET A 321 22.54 8.85 -3.94
N SER A 322 21.63 8.30 -4.75
CA SER A 322 22.00 7.60 -5.98
C SER A 322 20.87 7.63 -6.99
N VAL A 323 21.24 7.64 -8.26
CA VAL A 323 20.33 7.58 -9.39
C VAL A 323 20.69 6.37 -10.24
N ILE A 324 19.74 5.46 -10.38
CA ILE A 324 19.85 4.25 -11.19
C ILE A 324 19.12 4.51 -12.50
N CYS A 325 19.76 4.21 -13.63
CA CYS A 325 19.18 4.37 -14.96
C CYS A 325 19.23 3.03 -15.68
N ALA A 326 18.16 2.67 -16.40
CA ALA A 326 18.04 1.39 -17.10
C ALA A 326 18.87 1.31 -18.41
N GLN A 327 19.65 2.34 -18.76
CA GLN A 327 20.47 2.31 -19.97
C GLN A 327 21.56 1.23 -19.86
N LYS A 328 21.36 0.13 -20.60
CA LYS A 328 22.45 -0.74 -21.04
C LYS A 328 23.48 0.16 -21.72
N LYS A 329 24.70 0.27 -21.16
CA LYS A 329 25.84 0.69 -21.97
C LYS A 329 25.88 -0.27 -23.16
N LYS A 330 25.65 0.28 -24.35
CA LYS A 330 25.73 -0.45 -25.62
C LYS A 330 27.10 -1.07 -25.82
#